data_AF-A0A2P7TP88-F1
#
_entry.id   AF-A0A2P7TP88-F1
#
_cell.length_a   1.000
_cell.length_b   1.000
_cell.length_c   1.000
_cell.angle_alpha   90.00
_cell.angle_beta   90.00
_cell.angle_gamma   90.00
#
_symmetry.space_group_name_H-M   'P 1'
#
loop_
_entity.id
_entity.type
_entity.pdbx_description
1 polymer ?
#
loop_
_entity_poly.entity_id
_entity_poly.type
_entity_poly.pdbx_seq_one_letter_code
_entity_poly.pdbx_strand_id
1 'polypeptide(L)'
;MKTYSLLLSLLLTVCIPKTLTGQDIAMVTVGFADGNAYFAKKLAITDNTVKVEFLHSHSVYEFDKNGYILYSTGGYKVGDRVKMIDIAYYKESYFNEQSLTIPQTGTVNMGVVFADGQVYFGILEQVTGNQFTIYFAHTGSKYDITNENGTWMVNWTDKGTYLPGTKLTDIFELDTPDNFYYEP
;
A
#
# COMPACT_ATOMS: atom_id res chain seq x y z
N MET A 1 -53.14 -35.05 -8.73
CA MET A 1 -52.03 -34.62 -7.85
C MET A 1 -50.79 -34.48 -8.71
N LYS A 2 -50.25 -33.27 -8.88
CA LYS A 2 -49.02 -33.02 -9.63
C LYS A 2 -47.91 -32.72 -8.63
N THR A 3 -46.88 -33.57 -8.60
CA THR A 3 -45.67 -33.37 -7.82
C THR A 3 -44.69 -32.51 -8.61
N TYR A 4 -44.30 -31.36 -8.07
CA TYR A 4 -43.17 -30.59 -8.57
C TYR A 4 -41.95 -30.85 -7.66
N SER A 5 -40.93 -31.50 -8.22
CA SER A 5 -39.62 -31.62 -7.60
C SER A 5 -38.86 -30.32 -7.85
N LEU A 6 -38.60 -29.55 -6.79
CA LEU A 6 -37.69 -28.40 -6.83
C LEU A 6 -36.28 -28.90 -6.47
N LEU A 7 -35.43 -29.02 -7.49
CA LEU A 7 -33.99 -29.14 -7.30
C LEU A 7 -33.44 -27.74 -6.98
N LEU A 8 -33.06 -27.53 -5.72
CA LEU A 8 -32.40 -26.33 -5.24
C LEU A 8 -30.88 -26.55 -5.40
N SER A 9 -30.30 -26.06 -6.49
CA SER A 9 -28.84 -26.00 -6.66
C SER A 9 -28.29 -24.82 -5.87
N LEU A 10 -27.75 -25.10 -4.70
CA LEU A 10 -26.99 -24.17 -3.87
C LEU A 10 -25.64 -23.89 -4.55
N LEU A 11 -25.49 -22.72 -5.20
CA LEU A 11 -24.19 -22.24 -5.64
C LEU A 11 -23.39 -21.82 -4.38
N LEU A 12 -22.43 -22.65 -3.98
CA LEU A 12 -21.35 -22.20 -3.09
C LEU A 12 -20.43 -21.29 -3.91
N THR A 13 -20.60 -19.98 -3.79
CA THR A 13 -19.56 -19.04 -4.22
C THR A 13 -18.42 -19.16 -3.21
N VAL A 14 -17.41 -19.95 -3.54
CA VAL A 14 -16.14 -19.95 -2.82
C VAL A 14 -15.52 -18.57 -3.04
N CYS A 15 -15.58 -17.71 -2.03
CA CYS A 15 -14.74 -16.51 -1.97
C CYS A 15 -13.29 -16.97 -1.84
N ILE A 16 -12.63 -17.20 -2.97
CA ILE A 16 -11.18 -17.34 -2.99
C ILE A 16 -10.62 -15.97 -2.59
N PRO A 17 -9.86 -15.84 -1.49
CA PRO A 17 -9.18 -14.59 -1.20
C PRO A 17 -8.31 -14.26 -2.41
N LYS A 18 -8.53 -13.10 -3.02
CA LYS A 18 -7.65 -12.57 -4.06
C LYS A 18 -6.26 -12.46 -3.44
N THR A 19 -5.40 -13.42 -3.73
CA THR A 19 -3.97 -13.25 -3.56
C THR A 19 -3.60 -12.06 -4.43
N LEU A 20 -3.30 -10.91 -3.81
CA LEU A 20 -2.68 -9.81 -4.53
C LEU A 20 -1.39 -10.37 -5.12
N THR A 21 -1.35 -10.55 -6.43
CA THR A 21 -0.10 -10.80 -7.14
C THR A 21 0.72 -9.51 -7.03
N GLY A 22 1.89 -9.57 -6.38
CA GLY A 22 2.69 -8.39 -6.01
C GLY A 22 2.90 -7.36 -7.11
N GLN A 23 2.91 -7.76 -8.39
CA GLN A 23 3.05 -6.88 -9.55
C GLN A 23 1.96 -5.80 -9.70
N ASP A 24 0.78 -5.94 -9.10
CA ASP A 24 -0.27 -4.93 -9.19
C ASP A 24 -0.29 -3.96 -7.99
N ILE A 25 0.68 -4.02 -7.09
CA ILE A 25 0.80 -3.08 -5.96
C ILE A 25 1.63 -1.87 -6.38
N ALA A 26 1.16 -0.66 -6.05
CA ALA A 26 1.93 0.56 -6.19
C ALA A 26 1.59 1.55 -5.07
N MET A 27 2.61 2.24 -4.59
CA MET A 27 2.47 3.44 -3.77
C MET A 27 2.26 4.63 -4.69
N VAL A 28 1.26 5.46 -4.39
CA VAL A 28 1.06 6.74 -5.07
C VAL A 28 1.24 7.86 -4.06
N THR A 29 2.09 8.83 -4.39
CA THR A 29 2.26 10.06 -3.63
C THR A 29 1.53 11.18 -4.34
N VAL A 30 0.61 11.85 -3.66
CA VAL A 30 -0.11 13.00 -4.22
C VAL A 30 0.20 14.23 -3.39
N GLY A 31 0.75 15.26 -4.04
CA GLY A 31 0.97 16.58 -3.45
C GLY A 31 -0.10 17.56 -3.90
N PHE A 32 -0.84 18.14 -2.96
CA PHE A 32 -1.94 19.07 -3.20
C PHE A 32 -1.47 20.53 -3.28
N ALA A 33 -2.31 21.40 -3.83
CA ALA A 33 -1.99 22.81 -4.04
C ALA A 33 -1.65 23.57 -2.75
N ASP A 34 -2.25 23.15 -1.63
CA ASP A 34 -2.02 23.69 -0.29
C ASP A 34 -0.67 23.30 0.34
N GLY A 35 0.13 22.47 -0.36
CA GLY A 35 1.43 22.01 0.10
C GLY A 35 1.38 20.72 0.91
N ASN A 36 0.20 20.16 1.17
CA ASN A 36 0.09 18.86 1.81
C ASN A 36 0.41 17.73 0.81
N ALA A 37 1.06 16.68 1.28
CA ALA A 37 1.33 15.48 0.48
C ALA A 37 1.00 14.22 1.25
N TYR A 38 0.42 13.24 0.57
CA TYR A 38 -0.07 12.02 1.21
C TYR A 38 0.24 10.78 0.37
N PHE A 39 0.53 9.68 1.07
CA PHE A 39 0.66 8.35 0.47
C PHE A 39 -0.69 7.67 0.32
N ALA A 40 -0.86 6.99 -0.80
CA ALA A 40 -2.04 6.25 -1.17
C ALA A 40 -1.66 4.89 -1.77
N LYS A 41 -2.57 3.94 -1.72
CA LYS A 41 -2.47 2.70 -2.51
C LYS A 41 -3.18 2.87 -3.84
N LYS A 42 -2.59 2.34 -4.90
CA LYS A 42 -3.22 2.24 -6.20
C LYS A 42 -4.49 1.39 -6.12
N LEU A 43 -5.57 1.87 -6.75
CA LEU A 43 -6.76 1.09 -7.06
C LEU A 43 -6.87 0.76 -8.55
N ALA A 44 -6.53 1.73 -9.42
CA ALA A 44 -6.46 1.54 -10.86
C ALA A 44 -5.55 2.61 -11.50
N ILE A 45 -4.84 2.25 -12.56
CA ILE A 45 -4.07 3.18 -13.39
C ILE A 45 -4.40 2.88 -14.86
N THR A 46 -4.59 3.95 -15.62
CA THR A 46 -4.65 3.93 -17.08
C THR A 46 -3.68 4.97 -17.64
N ASP A 47 -3.52 5.03 -18.95
CA ASP A 47 -2.70 6.05 -19.61
C ASP A 47 -3.16 7.49 -19.33
N ASN A 48 -4.41 7.69 -18.88
CA ASN A 48 -4.97 9.03 -18.67
C ASN A 48 -5.47 9.29 -17.25
N THR A 49 -5.60 8.26 -16.41
CA THR A 49 -6.14 8.41 -15.05
C THR A 49 -5.43 7.55 -14.02
N VAL A 50 -5.40 8.04 -12.78
CA VAL A 50 -4.91 7.32 -11.61
C VAL A 50 -5.97 7.38 -10.52
N LYS A 51 -6.41 6.21 -10.06
CA LYS A 51 -7.39 6.06 -8.97
C LYS A 51 -6.72 5.45 -7.76
N VAL A 52 -6.92 6.06 -6.59
CA VAL A 52 -6.19 5.73 -5.36
C VAL A 52 -7.09 5.76 -4.13
N GLU A 53 -6.66 5.11 -3.07
CA GLU A 53 -7.20 5.26 -1.71
C GLU A 53 -6.08 5.76 -0.78
N PHE A 54 -6.28 6.91 -0.15
CA PHE A 54 -5.29 7.50 0.76
C PHE A 54 -5.17 6.73 2.07
N LEU A 55 -3.94 6.41 2.48
CA LEU A 55 -3.70 5.58 3.66
C LEU A 55 -4.12 6.23 4.98
N HIS A 56 -4.03 7.57 5.07
CA HIS A 56 -4.32 8.30 6.31
C HIS A 56 -5.83 8.51 6.56
N SER A 57 -6.68 8.39 5.55
CA SER A 57 -8.10 8.77 5.63
C SER A 57 -9.07 7.79 4.97
N HIS A 58 -8.56 6.81 4.23
CA HIS A 58 -9.34 5.91 3.37
C HIS A 58 -10.19 6.64 2.32
N SER A 59 -9.91 7.92 2.06
CA SER A 59 -10.59 8.67 1.02
C SER A 59 -10.14 8.21 -0.35
N VAL A 60 -11.09 8.05 -1.28
CA VAL A 60 -10.83 7.62 -2.65
C VAL A 60 -10.86 8.81 -3.59
N TYR A 61 -9.84 8.88 -4.45
CA TYR A 61 -9.72 9.92 -5.46
C TYR A 61 -9.40 9.31 -6.82
N GLU A 62 -9.83 9.99 -7.88
CA GLU A 62 -9.39 9.74 -9.24
C GLU A 62 -8.88 11.04 -9.84
N PHE A 63 -7.71 10.98 -10.46
CA PHE A 63 -7.03 12.12 -11.08
C PHE A 63 -6.85 11.88 -12.56
N ASP A 64 -6.89 12.95 -13.36
CA ASP A 64 -6.47 12.90 -14.76
C ASP A 64 -4.96 13.15 -14.91
N LYS A 65 -4.44 12.92 -16.12
CA LYS A 65 -3.03 13.17 -16.49
C LYS A 65 -2.59 14.64 -16.44
N ASN A 66 -3.51 15.58 -16.22
CA ASN A 66 -3.23 17.01 -16.09
C ASN A 66 -3.31 17.47 -14.62
N GLY A 67 -3.47 16.53 -13.68
CA GLY A 67 -3.52 16.77 -12.25
C GLY A 67 -4.88 17.23 -11.73
N TYR A 68 -5.95 17.13 -12.52
CA TYR A 68 -7.30 17.48 -12.05
C TYR A 68 -7.96 16.33 -11.32
N ILE A 69 -8.66 16.63 -10.24
CA ILE A 69 -9.50 15.68 -9.52
C ILE A 69 -10.78 15.42 -10.34
N LEU A 70 -10.97 14.19 -10.79
CA LEU A 70 -12.17 13.72 -11.49
C LEU A 70 -13.22 13.16 -10.51
N TYR A 71 -12.77 12.57 -9.41
CA TYR A 71 -13.61 11.98 -8.36
C TYR A 71 -12.96 12.16 -7.00
N SER A 72 -13.77 12.36 -5.96
CA SER A 72 -13.31 12.49 -4.57
C SER A 72 -14.39 12.07 -3.57
N THR A 73 -14.00 11.29 -2.56
CA THR A 73 -14.78 11.10 -1.31
C THR A 73 -14.23 11.89 -0.13
N GLY A 74 -13.19 12.70 -0.33
CA GLY A 74 -12.48 13.38 0.74
C GLY A 74 -12.67 14.90 0.76
N GLY A 75 -11.71 15.60 1.37
CA GLY A 75 -11.75 17.05 1.56
C GLY A 75 -11.66 17.85 0.25
N TYR A 76 -10.73 17.48 -0.64
CA TYR A 76 -10.48 18.18 -1.91
C TYR A 76 -11.58 17.88 -2.94
N LYS A 77 -11.92 18.86 -3.76
CA LYS A 77 -13.11 18.85 -4.62
C LYS A 77 -12.78 18.46 -6.06
N VAL A 78 -13.77 17.89 -6.73
CA VAL A 78 -13.70 17.63 -8.17
C VAL A 78 -13.44 18.96 -8.91
N GLY A 79 -12.50 18.94 -9.84
CA GLY A 79 -12.02 20.13 -10.55
C GLY A 79 -10.86 20.85 -9.87
N ASP A 80 -10.52 20.55 -8.62
CA ASP A 80 -9.29 21.04 -8.01
C ASP A 80 -8.07 20.43 -8.72
N ARG A 81 -6.93 21.13 -8.65
CA ARG A 81 -5.67 20.70 -9.25
C ARG A 81 -4.67 20.33 -8.17
N VAL A 82 -3.97 19.21 -8.36
CA VAL A 82 -2.82 18.81 -7.55
C VAL A 82 -1.52 19.37 -8.14
N LYS A 83 -0.45 19.37 -7.36
CA LYS A 83 0.90 19.77 -7.81
C LYS A 83 1.70 18.60 -8.36
N MET A 84 1.52 17.41 -7.81
CA MET A 84 2.27 16.24 -8.22
C MET A 84 1.51 14.94 -7.96
N ILE A 85 1.77 13.95 -8.80
CA ILE A 85 1.36 12.57 -8.63
C ILE A 85 2.56 11.70 -9.04
N ASP A 86 3.18 11.04 -8.06
CA ASP A 86 4.29 10.12 -8.29
C ASP A 86 3.84 8.69 -7.99
N ILE A 87 4.33 7.73 -8.77
CA ILE A 87 3.94 6.32 -8.67
C ILE A 87 5.19 5.47 -8.52
N ALA A 88 5.29 4.75 -7.40
CA ALA A 88 6.33 3.78 -7.16
C ALA A 88 5.71 2.37 -7.18
N TYR A 89 6.12 1.56 -8.14
CA TYR A 89 5.61 0.20 -8.31
C TYR A 89 6.33 -0.77 -7.37
N TYR A 90 5.66 -1.88 -7.05
CA TYR A 90 6.30 -3.03 -6.43
C TYR A 90 7.51 -3.48 -7.28
N LYS A 91 8.67 -3.65 -6.64
CA LYS A 91 9.90 -4.11 -7.28
C LYS A 91 10.17 -5.58 -6.97
N GLU A 92 10.48 -5.89 -5.71
CA GLU A 92 10.85 -7.23 -5.27
C GLU A 92 10.48 -7.49 -3.80
N SER A 93 10.18 -8.75 -3.47
CA SER A 93 9.83 -9.18 -2.10
C SER A 93 11.03 -9.81 -1.41
N TYR A 94 11.16 -9.50 -0.13
CA TYR A 94 12.13 -10.03 0.81
C TYR A 94 11.47 -10.98 1.83
N PHE A 95 10.20 -11.30 1.68
CA PHE A 95 9.45 -12.05 2.70
C PHE A 95 10.02 -13.44 2.97
N ASN A 96 10.56 -14.10 1.94
CA ASN A 96 11.18 -15.42 2.08
C ASN A 96 12.65 -15.37 2.52
N GLU A 97 13.21 -14.17 2.70
CA GLU A 97 14.58 -14.00 3.16
C GLU A 97 14.66 -14.05 4.69
N GLN A 98 15.78 -14.59 5.21
CA GLN A 98 16.06 -14.64 6.65
C GLN A 98 16.57 -13.31 7.19
N SER A 99 17.12 -12.48 6.30
CA SER A 99 17.70 -11.16 6.60
C SER A 99 17.37 -10.22 5.47
N LEU A 100 17.21 -8.93 5.76
CA LEU A 100 17.09 -7.92 4.71
C LEU A 100 18.48 -7.51 4.21
N THR A 101 18.71 -7.65 2.91
CA THR A 101 19.98 -7.27 2.28
C THR A 101 19.91 -5.97 1.48
N ILE A 102 18.90 -5.14 1.73
CA ILE A 102 18.67 -3.89 1.00
C ILE A 102 19.77 -2.87 1.32
N PRO A 103 20.47 -2.32 0.32
CA PRO A 103 21.41 -1.23 0.53
C PRO A 103 20.70 0.01 1.10
N GLN A 104 21.11 0.46 2.28
CA GLN A 104 20.55 1.68 2.91
C GLN A 104 21.20 2.96 2.36
N THR A 105 21.33 3.08 1.04
CA THR A 105 21.85 4.28 0.38
C THR A 105 20.70 5.22 0.04
N GLY A 106 20.54 6.29 0.82
CA GLY A 106 19.44 7.25 0.62
C GLY A 106 18.10 6.78 1.19
N THR A 107 17.01 7.40 0.73
CA THR A 107 15.64 7.04 1.15
C THR A 107 15.17 5.81 0.38
N VAL A 108 14.85 4.73 1.10
CA VAL A 108 14.28 3.51 0.51
C VAL A 108 12.81 3.40 0.90
N ASN A 109 11.93 3.41 -0.10
CA ASN A 109 10.50 3.20 0.11
C ASN A 109 10.20 1.70 0.12
N MET A 110 9.48 1.26 1.15
CA MET A 110 9.12 -0.13 1.37
C MET A 110 7.61 -0.26 1.49
N GLY A 111 7.09 -1.41 1.07
CA GLY A 111 5.75 -1.85 1.43
C GLY A 111 5.80 -3.04 2.38
N VAL A 112 4.82 -3.11 3.27
CA VAL A 112 4.56 -4.30 4.09
C VAL A 112 3.11 -4.71 3.93
N VAL A 113 2.88 -6.02 4.01
CA VAL A 113 1.52 -6.59 4.05
C VAL A 113 1.37 -7.31 5.38
N PHE A 114 0.39 -6.91 6.17
CA PHE A 114 0.07 -7.58 7.44
C PHE A 114 -0.85 -8.78 7.21
N ALA A 115 -0.98 -9.64 8.21
CA ALA A 115 -1.80 -10.86 8.13
C ALA A 115 -3.30 -10.64 7.83
N ASP A 116 -3.81 -9.40 7.99
CA ASP A 116 -5.16 -9.00 7.59
C ASP A 116 -5.28 -8.65 6.09
N GLY A 117 -4.17 -8.71 5.34
CA GLY A 117 -4.08 -8.38 3.93
C GLY A 117 -3.92 -6.88 3.66
N GLN A 118 -3.80 -6.04 4.69
CA GLN A 118 -3.63 -4.61 4.51
C GLN A 118 -2.20 -4.27 4.11
N VAL A 119 -2.08 -3.40 3.11
CA VAL A 119 -0.81 -2.92 2.57
C VAL A 119 -0.53 -1.52 3.09
N TYR A 120 0.65 -1.32 3.64
CA TYR A 120 1.12 -0.01 4.08
C TYR A 120 2.51 0.28 3.52
N PHE A 121 2.73 1.55 3.19
CA PHE A 121 4.01 2.03 2.65
C PHE A 121 4.71 2.94 3.65
N GLY A 122 6.02 2.73 3.80
CA GLY A 122 6.86 3.46 4.72
C GLY A 122 8.28 3.61 4.22
N ILE A 123 9.08 4.29 5.01
CA ILE A 123 10.50 4.55 4.74
C ILE A 123 11.32 3.61 5.61
N LEU A 124 12.24 2.88 4.99
CA LEU A 124 13.21 2.04 5.69
C LEU A 124 14.21 2.93 6.42
N GLU A 125 14.28 2.84 7.75
CA GLU A 125 15.19 3.65 8.56
C GLU A 125 16.46 2.88 8.92
N GLN A 126 16.34 1.62 9.33
CA GLN A 126 17.45 0.80 9.82
C GLN A 126 17.29 -0.65 9.39
N VAL A 127 18.39 -1.31 9.07
CA VAL A 127 18.46 -2.76 8.83
C VAL A 127 19.60 -3.34 9.65
N THR A 128 19.35 -4.43 10.35
CA THR A 128 20.37 -5.18 11.11
C THR A 128 20.05 -6.66 11.04
N GLY A 129 20.60 -7.35 10.03
CA GLY A 129 20.41 -8.78 9.84
C GLY A 129 18.95 -9.16 9.63
N ASN A 130 18.39 -9.90 10.58
CA ASN A 130 17.01 -10.36 10.58
C ASN A 130 16.01 -9.33 11.14
N GLN A 131 16.44 -8.10 11.42
CA GLN A 131 15.59 -7.03 11.92
C GLN A 131 15.67 -5.78 11.05
N PHE A 132 14.57 -5.06 10.93
CA PHE A 132 14.54 -3.72 10.33
C PHE A 132 13.55 -2.79 11.03
N THR A 133 13.76 -1.49 10.85
CA THR A 133 12.87 -0.42 11.32
C THR A 133 12.25 0.29 10.12
N ILE A 134 10.92 0.42 10.13
CA ILE A 134 10.16 1.14 9.12
C ILE A 134 9.32 2.26 9.76
N TYR A 135 9.34 3.44 9.13
CA TYR A 135 8.52 4.59 9.50
C TYR A 135 7.36 4.76 8.53
N PHE A 136 6.13 4.73 9.05
CA PHE A 136 4.92 4.97 8.28
C PHE A 136 4.51 6.44 8.38
N ALA A 137 4.78 7.22 7.33
CA ALA A 137 4.51 8.67 7.34
C ALA A 137 3.03 9.02 7.54
N HIS A 138 2.10 8.17 7.10
CA HIS A 138 0.65 8.42 7.18
C HIS A 138 0.10 8.40 8.62
N THR A 139 0.71 7.64 9.52
CA THR A 139 0.39 7.59 10.97
C THR A 139 1.48 8.23 11.83
N GLY A 140 2.66 8.46 11.24
CA GLY A 140 3.88 8.85 11.93
C GLY A 140 4.39 7.79 12.92
N SER A 141 3.97 6.53 12.79
CA SER A 141 4.39 5.43 13.67
C SER A 141 5.64 4.73 13.16
N LYS A 142 6.45 4.23 14.09
CA LYS A 142 7.62 3.40 13.82
C LYS A 142 7.34 1.95 14.23
N TYR A 143 7.91 1.04 13.47
CA TYR A 143 7.84 -0.39 13.75
C TYR A 143 9.22 -1.01 13.61
N ASP A 144 9.60 -1.81 14.60
CA ASP A 144 10.68 -2.77 14.46
C ASP A 144 10.08 -4.11 14.10
N ILE A 145 10.60 -4.73 13.04
CA ILE A 145 10.11 -5.98 12.48
C ILE A 145 11.28 -6.95 12.43
N THR A 146 11.05 -8.16 12.93
CA THR A 146 12.08 -9.19 13.05
C THR A 146 11.62 -10.47 12.36
N ASN A 147 12.55 -11.17 11.72
CA ASN A 147 12.37 -12.52 11.24
C ASN A 147 12.78 -13.52 12.33
N GLU A 148 11.81 -14.29 12.81
CA GLU A 148 12.04 -15.42 13.71
C GLU A 148 11.73 -16.73 12.98
N ASN A 149 12.77 -17.50 12.68
CA ASN A 149 12.66 -18.81 12.03
C ASN A 149 11.87 -18.79 10.70
N GLY A 150 12.12 -17.78 9.85
CA GLY A 150 11.44 -17.61 8.58
C GLY A 150 10.07 -16.92 8.68
N THR A 151 9.67 -16.41 9.84
CA THR A 151 8.42 -15.64 10.00
C THR A 151 8.74 -14.21 10.38
N TRP A 152 8.42 -13.27 9.49
CA TRP A 152 8.49 -11.85 9.78
C TRP A 152 7.31 -11.38 10.65
N MET A 153 7.61 -10.69 11.74
CA MET A 153 6.60 -10.16 12.66
C MET A 153 7.02 -8.84 13.30
N VAL A 154 6.02 -8.07 13.74
CA VAL A 154 6.26 -6.88 14.56
C VAL A 154 6.91 -7.31 15.87
N ASN A 155 8.08 -6.76 16.16
CA ASN A 155 8.76 -6.91 17.43
C ASN A 155 8.42 -5.75 18.38
N TRP A 156 8.31 -4.54 17.84
CA TRP A 156 7.99 -3.34 18.61
C TRP A 156 7.28 -2.28 17.76
N THR A 157 6.49 -1.42 18.40
CA THR A 157 5.95 -0.19 17.82
C THR A 157 5.80 0.90 18.87
N ASP A 158 5.93 2.17 18.47
CA ASP A 158 5.74 3.33 19.36
C ASP A 158 4.26 3.61 19.65
N LYS A 159 3.47 3.75 18.59
CA LYS A 159 2.04 4.12 18.61
C LYS A 159 1.26 3.45 17.46
N GLY A 160 1.87 2.46 16.82
CA GLY A 160 1.25 1.69 15.77
C GLY A 160 0.08 0.83 16.28
N THR A 161 -0.88 0.57 15.39
CA THR A 161 -2.04 -0.27 15.69
C THR A 161 -1.72 -1.76 15.70
N TYR A 162 -0.69 -2.19 14.98
CA TYR A 162 -0.26 -3.59 14.94
C TYR A 162 0.66 -3.89 16.11
N LEU A 163 0.19 -4.69 17.06
CA LEU A 163 0.94 -4.99 18.28
C LEU A 163 2.11 -5.97 18.02
N PRO A 164 3.12 -6.02 18.90
CA PRO A 164 4.15 -7.05 18.88
C PRO A 164 3.57 -8.47 18.74
N GLY A 165 4.20 -9.30 17.91
CA GLY A 165 3.73 -10.62 17.50
C GLY A 165 2.80 -10.63 16.28
N THR A 166 2.37 -9.47 15.77
CA THR A 166 1.62 -9.40 14.52
C THR A 166 2.48 -9.88 13.36
N LYS A 167 2.00 -10.89 12.62
CA LYS A 167 2.71 -11.45 11.47
C LYS A 167 2.52 -10.62 10.21
N LEU A 168 3.56 -10.61 9.38
CA LEU A 168 3.49 -10.12 8.02
C LEU A 168 3.25 -11.27 7.05
N THR A 169 2.73 -10.95 5.88
CA THR A 169 2.58 -11.86 4.74
C THR A 169 3.41 -11.42 3.54
N ASP A 170 3.93 -10.19 3.55
CA ASP A 170 4.94 -9.74 2.59
C ASP A 170 5.73 -8.53 3.13
N ILE A 171 6.95 -8.37 2.63
CA ILE A 171 7.81 -7.19 2.79
C ILE A 171 8.48 -6.99 1.44
N PHE A 172 8.36 -5.80 0.85
CA PHE A 172 8.87 -5.57 -0.49
C PHE A 172 9.44 -4.16 -0.67
N GLU A 173 10.42 -4.04 -1.54
CA GLU A 173 10.94 -2.76 -2.01
C GLU A 173 10.03 -2.19 -3.10
N LEU A 174 9.94 -0.87 -3.13
CA LEU A 174 9.29 -0.12 -4.21
C LEU A 174 10.36 0.46 -5.14
N ASP A 175 10.04 0.50 -6.44
CA ASP A 175 10.87 1.18 -7.43
C ASP A 175 11.02 2.67 -7.14
N THR A 176 12.01 3.30 -7.77
CA THR A 176 12.10 4.76 -7.83
C THR A 176 10.78 5.31 -8.38
N PRO A 177 10.18 6.34 -7.74
CA PRO A 177 8.91 6.88 -8.22
C PRO A 177 9.01 7.47 -9.62
N ASP A 178 8.06 7.12 -10.48
CA ASP A 178 7.84 7.73 -11.78
C ASP A 178 6.78 8.84 -11.67
N ASN A 179 7.02 9.98 -12.33
CA ASN A 179 6.07 11.08 -12.34
C ASN A 179 4.91 10.76 -13.29
N PHE A 180 3.69 10.66 -12.76
CA PHE A 180 2.47 10.65 -13.56
C PHE A 180 2.04 12.06 -13.95
N TYR A 181 2.19 13.02 -13.03
CA TYR A 181 1.89 14.42 -13.26
C TYR A 181 2.77 15.30 -12.37
N TYR A 182 3.19 16.45 -12.89
CA TYR A 182 3.93 17.48 -12.15
C TYR A 182 3.59 18.88 -12.67
N GLU A 183 3.30 19.80 -11.74
CA GLU A 183 3.19 21.23 -12.01
C GLU A 183 4.53 21.91 -11.67
N PRO A 184 5.24 22.46 -12.68
CA PRO A 184 6.52 23.13 -12.48
C PRO A 184 6.43 24.46 -11.74
#